data_AF-A0A434VB09-F1
#
_entry.id   AF-A0A434VB09-F1
#
_cell.length_a   1.000
_cell.length_b   1.000
_cell.length_c   1.000
_cell.angle_alpha   90.00
_cell.angle_beta   90.00
_cell.angle_gamma   90.00
#
_symmetry.space_group_name_H-M   'P 1'
#
loop_
_entity.id
_entity.type
_entity.pdbx_description
1 polymer ?
#
loop_
_entity_poly.entity_id
_entity_poly.type
_entity_poly.pdbx_seq_one_letter_code
_entity_poly.pdbx_strand_id
1 'polypeptide(L)'
;TEISDPKPFMETHDLVVAADGLNSKSRAIFVDVFKPDIDTRKCKFVWLGTTQKFDDAFTFIFEKTEHGWVWAHAYQFDSETATFIVECSEQTWAAFGFGQMTQQESIAACERIFEKHLGGHPLMTNANHIRGSAWINFPRVLCERWSYKNLALMGDAAASAHFSIGSGTKLALESAVALADYVESEPDLEAAFRKYEDARRTEVLKLQSAARNSLEWFEEVERYLGLDPVQFNYSLLTRSQRISHENLRLRDAEWLAGAEEWFQRKAGAGGNMLRRAPMFAPFKLRDMALNNRIVVSPMAQYKAVDGCPTDWHFAHYAERAKGGAGLIYIEMTCVSPEGRITPGCTGFYKPEHEVAWKRLVDFVHAETEAKICAQIGHSGAKGSTRLGWEGTDEPLISGNWPVMAPSAVPWSPQNQMPKAMDRADMDMVRDQFVASAEMAKRCGFDMLEIHAAHGYLLSAFITPLTNHRTDEYG
;
A
#
# COMPACT_ATOMS: atom_id res chain seq x y z
N THR A 1 35.18 -12.04 12.37
CA THR A 1 36.23 -11.01 12.44
C THR A 1 35.57 -9.70 12.07
N GLU A 2 35.50 -8.72 12.96
CA GLU A 2 34.97 -7.40 12.58
C GLU A 2 36.02 -6.68 11.72
N ILE A 3 35.77 -6.58 10.41
CA ILE A 3 36.63 -5.83 9.49
C ILE A 3 36.23 -4.37 9.55
N SER A 4 37.18 -3.46 9.78
CA SER A 4 36.93 -2.01 9.82
C SER A 4 37.07 -1.30 8.46
N ASP A 5 37.88 -1.84 7.55
CA ASP A 5 38.12 -1.30 6.21
C ASP A 5 38.35 -2.44 5.20
N PRO A 6 37.56 -2.54 4.10
CA PRO A 6 37.76 -3.56 3.07
C PRO A 6 38.94 -3.28 2.14
N LYS A 7 39.48 -2.06 2.05
CA LYS A 7 40.50 -1.67 1.04
C LYS A 7 41.77 -2.54 1.08
N PRO A 8 42.37 -2.85 2.25
CA PRO A 8 43.57 -3.69 2.28
C PRO A 8 43.33 -5.10 1.73
N PHE A 9 42.12 -5.63 1.90
CA PHE A 9 41.74 -6.92 1.35
C PHE A 9 41.54 -6.83 -0.17
N MET A 10 40.96 -5.73 -0.65
CA MET A 10 40.80 -5.47 -2.09
C MET A 10 42.15 -5.35 -2.81
N GLU A 11 43.21 -4.91 -2.14
CA GLU A 11 44.55 -4.81 -2.73
C GLU A 11 45.30 -6.15 -2.78
N THR A 12 44.95 -7.09 -1.89
CA THR A 12 45.72 -8.33 -1.68
C THR A 12 45.02 -9.60 -2.16
N HIS A 13 43.72 -9.53 -2.46
CA HIS A 13 42.91 -10.68 -2.86
C HIS A 13 42.25 -10.45 -4.21
N ASP A 14 42.03 -11.53 -4.96
CA ASP A 14 41.36 -11.45 -6.25
C ASP A 14 39.86 -11.13 -6.10
N LEU A 15 39.21 -11.59 -5.03
CA LEU A 15 37.80 -11.37 -4.72
C LEU A 15 37.61 -11.11 -3.23
N VAL A 16 36.82 -10.10 -2.89
CA VAL A 16 36.39 -9.78 -1.52
C VAL A 16 34.86 -9.82 -1.47
N VAL A 17 34.31 -10.62 -0.56
CA VAL A 17 32.85 -10.70 -0.34
C VAL A 17 32.50 -10.06 1.00
N ALA A 18 31.79 -8.93 0.94
CA ALA A 18 31.26 -8.23 2.10
C ALA A 18 29.89 -8.78 2.50
N ALA A 19 29.90 -9.75 3.40
CA ALA A 19 28.73 -10.29 4.10
C ALA A 19 28.65 -9.77 5.55
N ASP A 20 29.03 -8.51 5.77
CA ASP A 20 29.11 -7.83 7.07
C ASP A 20 27.75 -7.29 7.58
N GLY A 21 26.67 -7.72 6.94
CA GLY A 21 25.30 -7.57 7.42
C GLY A 21 24.76 -6.15 7.43
N LEU A 22 23.76 -5.92 8.29
CA LEU A 22 22.94 -4.72 8.27
C LEU A 22 23.74 -3.43 8.50
N ASN A 23 24.74 -3.47 9.38
CA ASN A 23 25.64 -2.35 9.69
C ASN A 23 26.94 -2.41 8.86
N SER A 24 26.85 -2.87 7.60
CA SER A 24 27.98 -3.04 6.69
C SER A 24 28.89 -1.82 6.63
N LYS A 25 30.12 -1.99 7.11
CA LYS A 25 31.19 -0.96 7.01
C LYS A 25 31.66 -0.85 5.57
N SER A 26 31.65 -1.96 4.83
CA SER A 26 32.01 -2.01 3.42
C SER A 26 31.08 -1.13 2.58
N ARG A 27 29.77 -1.21 2.83
CA ARG A 27 28.76 -0.34 2.20
C ARG A 27 28.98 1.13 2.56
N ALA A 28 29.27 1.43 3.83
CA ALA A 28 29.48 2.80 4.29
C ALA A 28 30.72 3.46 3.68
N ILE A 29 31.82 2.71 3.53
CA ILE A 29 33.09 3.22 2.99
C ILE A 29 32.97 3.57 1.51
N PHE A 30 32.17 2.83 0.75
CA PHE A 30 31.92 3.09 -0.68
C PHE A 30 30.48 3.54 -0.95
N VAL A 31 29.97 4.42 -0.08
CA VAL A 31 28.59 4.93 -0.16
C VAL A 31 28.25 5.54 -1.52
N ASP A 32 29.18 6.27 -2.15
CA ASP A 32 28.98 6.90 -3.45
C ASP A 32 28.88 5.89 -4.60
N VAL A 33 29.42 4.67 -4.40
CA VAL A 33 29.36 3.60 -5.39
C VAL A 33 28.11 2.77 -5.22
N PHE A 34 27.84 2.32 -3.99
CA PHE A 34 26.72 1.42 -3.71
C PHE A 34 25.38 2.16 -3.63
N LYS A 35 25.41 3.47 -3.32
CA LYS A 35 24.26 4.37 -3.18
C LYS A 35 23.13 3.71 -2.39
N PRO A 36 23.36 3.41 -1.10
CA PRO A 36 22.37 2.74 -0.29
C PRO A 36 21.21 3.67 0.03
N ASP A 37 20.01 3.25 -0.35
CA ASP A 37 18.77 3.79 0.19
C ASP A 37 18.46 3.05 1.50
N ILE A 38 18.63 3.75 2.63
CA ILE A 38 18.39 3.23 3.98
C ILE A 38 17.18 3.94 4.59
N ASP A 39 16.14 3.17 4.90
CA ASP A 39 14.91 3.65 5.51
C ASP A 39 14.70 2.99 6.87
N THR A 40 14.72 3.80 7.93
CA THR A 40 14.54 3.31 9.31
C THR A 40 13.06 3.21 9.63
N ARG A 41 12.61 2.00 9.93
CA ARG A 41 11.19 1.65 10.02
C ARG A 41 10.60 1.98 11.38
N LYS A 42 9.27 2.13 11.45
CA LYS A 42 8.61 2.86 12.54
C LYS A 42 8.59 2.09 13.87
N CYS A 43 8.42 0.77 13.81
CA CYS A 43 8.30 -0.05 15.01
C CYS A 43 9.65 -0.33 15.66
N LYS A 44 9.61 -0.43 16.99
CA LYS A 44 10.72 -0.86 17.82
C LYS A 44 10.59 -2.35 18.05
N PHE A 45 11.69 -3.09 17.95
CA PHE A 45 11.72 -4.50 18.29
C PHE A 45 12.96 -4.89 19.10
N VAL A 46 12.85 -6.01 19.82
CA VAL A 46 13.96 -6.69 20.50
C VAL A 46 13.88 -8.18 20.22
N TRP A 47 15.02 -8.79 19.91
CA TRP A 47 15.10 -10.22 19.62
C TRP A 47 15.52 -10.99 20.88
N LEU A 48 14.62 -11.82 21.40
CA LEU A 48 14.85 -12.64 22.57
C LEU A 48 14.71 -14.13 22.22
N GLY A 49 15.12 -14.99 23.13
CA GLY A 49 14.86 -16.43 23.10
C GLY A 49 14.14 -16.88 24.37
N THR A 50 13.66 -18.12 24.38
CA THR A 50 13.07 -18.75 25.57
C THR A 50 13.20 -20.27 25.48
N THR A 51 13.03 -20.96 26.61
CA THR A 51 12.87 -22.43 26.66
C THR A 51 11.40 -22.86 26.60
N GLN A 52 10.45 -21.92 26.56
CA GLN A 52 9.06 -22.22 26.24
C GLN A 52 8.95 -22.83 24.84
N LYS A 53 8.00 -23.74 24.68
CA LYS A 53 7.74 -24.44 23.42
C LYS A 53 6.76 -23.69 22.53
N PHE A 54 7.14 -23.53 21.27
CA PHE A 54 6.32 -23.04 20.16
C PHE A 54 6.55 -23.95 18.94
N ASP A 55 6.40 -25.26 19.15
CA ASP A 55 6.77 -26.34 18.23
C ASP A 55 5.60 -26.88 17.40
N ASP A 56 4.39 -26.39 17.63
CA ASP A 56 3.19 -26.67 16.84
C ASP A 56 3.10 -25.77 15.60
N ALA A 57 3.33 -24.46 15.77
CA ALA A 57 3.22 -23.46 14.72
C ALA A 57 4.02 -22.18 15.00
N PHE A 58 4.31 -21.44 13.93
CA PHE A 58 4.73 -20.05 14.06
C PHE A 58 3.59 -19.25 14.69
N THR A 59 3.85 -18.64 15.84
CA THR A 59 2.83 -18.03 16.69
C THR A 59 3.00 -16.51 16.73
N PHE A 60 1.90 -15.78 16.49
CA PHE A 60 1.82 -14.34 16.73
C PHE A 60 1.00 -14.10 17.99
N ILE A 61 1.55 -13.34 18.93
CA ILE A 61 0.90 -13.03 20.20
C ILE A 61 0.66 -11.53 20.26
N PHE A 62 -0.55 -11.09 20.61
CA PHE A 62 -0.90 -9.67 20.74
C PHE A 62 -1.46 -9.42 22.15
N GLU A 63 -0.81 -8.56 22.92
CA GLU A 63 -1.24 -8.19 24.27
C GLU A 63 -1.54 -6.69 24.34
N LYS A 64 -2.73 -6.36 24.84
CA LYS A 64 -3.12 -4.98 25.11
C LYS A 64 -2.67 -4.60 26.51
N THR A 65 -1.83 -3.58 26.61
CA THR A 65 -1.32 -3.06 27.87
C THR A 65 -1.91 -1.68 28.17
N GLU A 66 -1.60 -1.14 29.34
CA GLU A 66 -1.96 0.24 29.71
C GLU A 66 -1.25 1.31 28.85
N HIS A 67 -0.13 0.95 28.21
CA HIS A 67 0.67 1.85 27.38
C HIS A 67 0.45 1.68 25.87
N GLY A 68 -0.42 0.75 25.47
CA GLY A 68 -0.69 0.43 24.06
C GLY A 68 -0.56 -1.06 23.77
N TRP A 69 -0.51 -1.42 22.49
CA TRP A 69 -0.35 -2.81 22.07
C TRP A 69 1.12 -3.20 21.96
N VAL A 70 1.43 -4.42 22.42
CA VAL A 70 2.74 -5.05 22.27
C VAL A 70 2.50 -6.44 21.70
N TRP A 71 3.31 -6.86 20.73
CA TRP A 71 3.17 -8.17 20.10
C TRP A 71 4.48 -8.93 20.03
N ALA A 72 4.37 -10.25 19.86
CA ALA A 72 5.51 -11.14 19.75
C ALA A 72 5.40 -12.10 18.58
N HIS A 73 6.54 -12.42 18.00
CA HIS A 73 6.73 -13.43 16.96
C HIS A 73 7.50 -14.59 17.60
N ALA A 74 6.84 -15.72 17.76
CA ALA A 74 7.37 -16.87 18.48
C ALA A 74 7.42 -18.13 17.60
N TYR A 75 8.57 -18.80 17.57
CA TYR A 75 8.74 -20.06 16.82
C TYR A 75 9.91 -20.88 17.33
N GLN A 76 9.76 -22.21 17.34
CA GLN A 76 10.83 -23.14 17.69
C GLN A 76 11.96 -23.11 16.63
N PHE A 77 13.22 -23.10 17.06
CA PHE A 77 14.37 -23.22 16.14
C PHE A 77 15.31 -24.40 16.45
N ASP A 78 15.24 -24.98 17.65
CA ASP A 78 15.87 -26.27 17.98
C ASP A 78 15.04 -27.08 18.99
N SER A 79 15.57 -28.20 19.49
CA SER A 79 14.85 -29.09 20.39
C SER A 79 14.63 -28.55 21.81
N GLU A 80 15.24 -27.44 22.20
CA GLU A 80 15.22 -26.91 23.57
C GLU A 80 14.80 -25.45 23.65
N THR A 81 14.90 -24.70 22.56
CA THR A 81 14.73 -23.25 22.54
C THR A 81 13.90 -22.73 21.37
N ALA A 82 13.24 -21.61 21.63
CA ALA A 82 12.41 -20.89 20.69
C ALA A 82 12.84 -19.42 20.58
N THR A 83 12.64 -18.85 19.41
CA THR A 83 12.77 -17.41 19.17
C THR A 83 11.54 -16.71 19.73
N PHE A 84 11.74 -15.53 20.34
CA PHE A 84 10.68 -14.66 20.84
C PHE A 84 11.02 -13.20 20.52
N ILE A 85 10.59 -12.72 19.36
CA ILE A 85 10.85 -11.32 18.94
C ILE A 85 9.69 -10.47 19.43
N VAL A 86 9.96 -9.48 20.27
CA VAL A 86 8.95 -8.55 20.77
C VAL A 86 9.00 -7.27 19.96
N GLU A 87 7.84 -6.74 19.59
CA GLU A 87 7.71 -5.52 18.78
C GLU A 87 6.54 -4.65 19.28
N CYS A 88 6.69 -3.33 19.15
CA CYS A 88 5.63 -2.36 19.44
C CYS A 88 5.84 -1.04 18.66
N SER A 89 4.83 -0.16 18.69
CA SER A 89 4.94 1.18 18.13
C SER A 89 5.95 2.05 18.90
N GLU A 90 6.52 3.07 18.26
CA GLU A 90 7.40 4.07 18.90
C GLU A 90 6.70 4.71 20.11
N GLN A 91 5.41 4.99 20.00
CA GLN A 91 4.60 5.60 21.07
C GLN A 91 4.48 4.67 22.27
N THR A 92 4.13 3.39 22.05
CA THR A 92 4.05 2.38 23.11
C THR A 92 5.43 2.18 23.76
N TRP A 93 6.49 2.10 22.95
CA TRP A 93 7.85 1.95 23.42
C TRP A 93 8.29 3.10 24.33
N ALA A 94 7.98 4.34 23.94
CA ALA A 94 8.28 5.53 24.72
C ALA A 94 7.47 5.57 26.01
N ALA A 95 6.18 5.19 25.98
CA ALA A 95 5.30 5.15 27.14
C ALA A 95 5.76 4.13 28.20
N PHE A 96 6.28 2.98 27.78
CA PHE A 96 6.92 2.01 28.67
C PHE A 96 8.27 2.48 29.23
N GLY A 97 8.95 3.43 28.58
CA GLY A 97 10.30 3.84 28.94
C GLY A 97 11.37 2.79 28.60
N PHE A 98 11.12 1.93 27.60
CA PHE A 98 12.08 0.87 27.20
C PHE A 98 13.44 1.41 26.76
N GLY A 99 13.53 2.68 26.35
CA GLY A 99 14.79 3.32 25.99
C GLY A 99 15.71 3.62 27.18
N GLN A 100 15.14 3.74 28.38
CA GLN A 100 15.85 4.05 29.62
C GLN A 100 16.11 2.79 30.46
N MET A 101 15.39 1.70 30.18
CA MET A 101 15.59 0.42 30.84
C MET A 101 16.91 -0.23 30.43
N THR A 102 17.55 -0.88 31.39
CA THR A 102 18.59 -1.88 31.11
C THR A 102 17.99 -3.05 30.33
N GLN A 103 18.85 -3.87 29.73
CA GLN A 103 18.40 -5.06 29.00
C GLN A 103 17.63 -6.03 29.90
N GLN A 104 18.06 -6.21 31.16
CA GLN A 104 17.39 -7.11 32.11
C GLN A 104 16.04 -6.55 32.57
N GLU A 105 15.93 -5.23 32.79
CA GLU A 105 14.64 -4.60 33.10
C GLU A 105 13.67 -4.70 31.93
N SER A 106 14.15 -4.52 30.69
CA SER A 106 13.35 -4.70 29.47
C SER A 106 12.85 -6.14 29.31
N ILE A 107 13.72 -7.12 29.58
CA ILE A 107 13.38 -8.54 29.57
C ILE A 107 12.30 -8.84 30.61
N ALA A 108 12.49 -8.41 31.86
CA ALA A 108 11.51 -8.62 32.92
C ALA A 108 10.17 -7.94 32.62
N ALA A 109 10.16 -6.79 31.95
CA ALA A 109 8.93 -6.16 31.47
C ALA A 109 8.24 -6.99 30.37
N CYS A 110 8.99 -7.52 29.41
CA CYS A 110 8.44 -8.41 28.38
C CYS A 110 7.88 -9.71 28.99
N GLU A 111 8.57 -10.30 29.96
CA GLU A 111 8.09 -11.49 30.69
C GLU A 111 6.75 -11.23 31.38
N ARG A 112 6.58 -10.07 32.02
CA ARG A 112 5.30 -9.67 32.62
C ARG A 112 4.19 -9.48 31.58
N ILE A 113 4.50 -8.84 30.45
CA ILE A 113 3.52 -8.63 29.37
C ILE A 113 3.02 -9.97 28.82
N PHE A 114 3.92 -10.93 28.61
CA PHE A 114 3.62 -12.21 27.96
C PHE A 114 3.53 -13.39 28.93
N GLU A 115 3.33 -13.16 30.23
CA GLU A 115 3.33 -14.18 31.28
C GLU A 115 2.41 -15.37 30.93
N LYS A 116 1.23 -15.08 30.40
CA LYS A 116 0.21 -16.07 30.00
C LYS A 116 0.69 -17.04 28.91
N HIS A 117 1.65 -16.63 28.08
CA HIS A 117 2.14 -17.39 26.93
C HIS A 117 3.47 -18.08 27.21
N LEU A 118 4.25 -17.55 28.15
CA LEU A 118 5.56 -18.08 28.51
C LEU A 118 5.50 -19.25 29.49
N GLY A 119 4.40 -19.43 30.22
CA GLY A 119 4.24 -20.57 31.14
C GLY A 119 5.30 -20.61 32.25
N GLY A 120 5.86 -19.45 32.63
CA GLY A 120 6.93 -19.33 33.62
C GLY A 120 8.35 -19.55 33.09
N HIS A 121 8.52 -19.80 31.79
CA HIS A 121 9.85 -19.87 31.18
C HIS A 121 10.43 -18.46 30.97
N PRO A 122 11.72 -18.23 31.30
CA PRO A 122 12.32 -16.92 31.17
C PRO A 122 12.58 -16.55 29.70
N LEU A 123 12.70 -15.26 29.45
CA LEU A 123 13.23 -14.70 28.21
C LEU A 123 14.74 -14.48 28.35
N MET A 124 15.49 -14.74 27.27
CA MET A 124 16.96 -14.67 27.25
C MET A 124 17.48 -13.89 26.05
N THR A 125 18.72 -13.39 26.16
CA THR A 125 19.39 -12.59 25.14
C THR A 125 20.84 -13.05 24.98
N ASN A 126 21.35 -13.05 23.75
CA ASN A 126 22.77 -13.23 23.44
C ASN A 126 23.50 -11.88 23.22
N ALA A 127 22.78 -10.76 23.28
CA ALA A 127 23.28 -9.42 23.04
C ALA A 127 23.87 -8.76 24.30
N ASN A 128 24.56 -9.54 25.14
CA ASN A 128 25.15 -9.09 26.41
C ASN A 128 26.24 -8.02 26.24
N HIS A 129 26.72 -7.83 25.01
CA HIS A 129 27.74 -6.84 24.64
C HIS A 129 27.15 -5.46 24.33
N ILE A 130 25.82 -5.35 24.13
CA ILE A 130 25.15 -4.08 23.84
C ILE A 130 24.94 -3.31 25.14
N ARG A 131 25.47 -2.08 25.21
CA ARG A 131 25.22 -1.16 26.33
C ARG A 131 23.98 -0.30 26.02
N GLY A 132 23.03 -0.24 26.95
CA GLY A 132 21.78 0.53 26.80
C GLY A 132 20.59 -0.33 26.39
N SER A 133 19.57 0.29 25.78
CA SER A 133 18.39 -0.43 25.29
C SER A 133 18.75 -1.34 24.12
N ALA A 134 18.34 -2.61 24.19
CA ALA A 134 18.49 -3.56 23.10
C ALA A 134 17.42 -3.39 22.01
N TRP A 135 16.46 -2.49 22.23
CA TRP A 135 15.40 -2.18 21.28
C TRP A 135 15.92 -1.33 20.14
N ILE A 136 15.67 -1.77 18.91
CA ILE A 136 16.06 -1.06 17.70
C ILE A 136 14.88 -0.93 16.74
N ASN A 137 14.98 0.02 15.83
CA ASN A 137 14.14 0.06 14.64
C ASN A 137 14.79 -0.79 13.55
N PHE A 138 14.01 -1.36 12.64
CA PHE A 138 14.57 -2.11 11.51
C PHE A 138 15.03 -1.14 10.41
N PRO A 139 16.31 -1.12 10.01
CA PRO A 139 16.76 -0.38 8.83
C PRO A 139 16.54 -1.24 7.56
N ARG A 140 15.62 -0.81 6.70
CA ARG A 140 15.49 -1.35 5.35
C ARG A 140 16.64 -0.82 4.50
N VAL A 141 17.47 -1.71 3.96
CA VAL A 141 18.61 -1.38 3.10
C VAL A 141 18.32 -1.81 1.67
N LEU A 142 18.58 -0.93 0.70
CA LEU A 142 18.60 -1.24 -0.73
C LEU A 142 19.76 -0.50 -1.38
N CYS A 143 20.77 -1.22 -1.84
CA CYS A 143 21.85 -0.64 -2.64
C CYS A 143 21.48 -0.58 -4.13
N GLU A 144 21.76 0.55 -4.79
CA GLU A 144 21.62 0.69 -6.25
C GLU A 144 22.56 -0.27 -6.98
N ARG A 145 23.79 -0.40 -6.49
CA ARG A 145 24.84 -1.30 -7.00
C ARG A 145 25.35 -2.21 -5.90
N TRP A 146 25.74 -3.44 -6.23
CA TRP A 146 26.18 -4.43 -5.22
C TRP A 146 27.66 -4.80 -5.36
N SER A 147 28.36 -4.27 -6.35
CA SER A 147 29.76 -4.57 -6.59
C SER A 147 30.62 -3.33 -6.88
N TYR A 148 31.89 -3.40 -6.52
CA TYR A 148 32.90 -2.38 -6.83
C TYR A 148 34.29 -2.99 -6.98
N LYS A 149 34.90 -2.90 -8.17
CA LYS A 149 36.18 -3.55 -8.51
C LYS A 149 36.12 -5.05 -8.22
N ASN A 150 36.83 -5.54 -7.21
CA ASN A 150 36.82 -6.92 -6.73
C ASN A 150 36.02 -7.13 -5.43
N LEU A 151 35.23 -6.15 -5.00
CA LEU A 151 34.36 -6.23 -3.82
C LEU A 151 32.90 -6.47 -4.22
N ALA A 152 32.25 -7.48 -3.63
CA ALA A 152 30.81 -7.73 -3.78
C ALA A 152 30.09 -7.72 -2.42
N LEU A 153 28.98 -6.98 -2.33
CA LEU A 153 28.06 -7.00 -1.20
C LEU A 153 27.15 -8.24 -1.26
N MET A 154 26.89 -8.85 -0.10
CA MET A 154 26.06 -10.05 0.00
C MET A 154 25.16 -10.02 1.25
N GLY A 155 23.95 -10.59 1.12
CA GLY A 155 22.95 -10.60 2.19
C GLY A 155 22.52 -9.19 2.59
N ASP A 156 22.30 -8.97 3.90
CA ASP A 156 21.84 -7.70 4.45
C ASP A 156 22.80 -6.51 4.23
N ALA A 157 24.04 -6.78 3.80
CA ALA A 157 24.96 -5.73 3.37
C ALA A 157 24.48 -5.06 2.06
N ALA A 158 23.90 -5.83 1.14
CA ALA A 158 23.37 -5.36 -0.15
C ALA A 158 21.89 -4.98 -0.07
N ALA A 159 21.08 -5.82 0.56
CA ALA A 159 19.64 -5.66 0.63
C ALA A 159 19.06 -6.42 1.83
N SER A 160 18.31 -5.75 2.70
CA SER A 160 17.67 -6.38 3.86
C SER A 160 16.18 -6.66 3.62
N ALA A 161 15.64 -7.68 4.31
CA ALA A 161 14.21 -8.00 4.31
C ALA A 161 13.71 -8.13 5.74
N HIS A 162 12.59 -7.47 6.07
CA HIS A 162 12.02 -7.51 7.41
C HIS A 162 11.75 -8.95 7.88
N PHE A 163 12.10 -9.27 9.14
CA PHE A 163 12.01 -10.62 9.71
C PHE A 163 10.58 -11.17 9.71
N SER A 164 9.56 -10.32 9.60
CA SER A 164 8.14 -10.72 9.50
C SER A 164 7.79 -11.70 8.36
N ILE A 165 8.70 -11.93 7.40
CA ILE A 165 8.53 -12.94 6.33
C ILE A 165 9.63 -14.02 6.31
N GLY A 166 10.57 -14.01 7.27
CA GLY A 166 11.59 -15.05 7.46
C GLY A 166 12.44 -15.41 6.24
N SER A 167 12.87 -14.43 5.43
CA SER A 167 13.52 -14.70 4.12
C SER A 167 14.96 -14.19 3.97
N GLY A 168 15.54 -13.55 5.00
CA GLY A 168 16.90 -12.98 4.92
C GLY A 168 18.00 -14.02 4.67
N THR A 169 18.02 -15.13 5.42
CA THR A 169 19.03 -16.19 5.23
C THR A 169 18.90 -16.87 3.88
N LYS A 170 17.67 -17.12 3.41
CA LYS A 170 17.42 -17.69 2.09
C LYS A 170 17.98 -16.77 0.98
N LEU A 171 17.73 -15.47 1.08
CA LEU A 171 18.27 -14.48 0.16
C LEU A 171 19.80 -14.50 0.12
N ALA A 172 20.43 -14.50 1.30
CA ALA A 172 21.89 -14.53 1.41
C ALA A 172 22.48 -15.79 0.76
N LEU A 173 21.90 -16.97 1.01
CA LEU A 173 22.36 -18.24 0.45
C LEU A 173 22.18 -18.30 -1.07
N GLU A 174 21.00 -17.92 -1.59
CA GLU A 174 20.77 -17.90 -3.04
C GLU A 174 21.69 -16.91 -3.75
N SER A 175 21.97 -15.76 -3.14
CA SER A 175 22.94 -14.80 -3.67
C SER A 175 24.37 -15.33 -3.62
N ALA A 176 24.74 -16.07 -2.56
CA ALA A 176 26.05 -16.71 -2.46
C ALA A 176 26.27 -17.76 -3.55
N VAL A 177 25.26 -18.61 -3.79
CA VAL A 177 25.29 -19.62 -4.85
C VAL A 177 25.43 -18.95 -6.22
N ALA A 178 24.59 -17.95 -6.52
CA ALA A 178 24.66 -17.24 -7.79
C ALA A 178 26.01 -16.55 -8.02
N LEU A 179 26.56 -15.91 -6.99
CA LEU A 179 27.87 -15.26 -7.09
C LEU A 179 28.98 -16.28 -7.34
N ALA A 180 28.96 -17.41 -6.64
CA ALA A 180 29.94 -18.48 -6.83
C ALA A 180 29.89 -19.04 -8.27
N ASP A 181 28.69 -19.36 -8.77
CA ASP A 181 28.49 -19.87 -10.12
C ASP A 181 29.02 -18.90 -11.18
N TYR A 182 28.74 -17.60 -11.04
CA TYR A 182 29.12 -16.61 -12.04
C TYR A 182 30.60 -16.22 -11.97
N VAL A 183 31.22 -16.25 -10.81
CA VAL A 183 32.68 -16.06 -10.69
C VAL A 183 33.44 -17.18 -11.42
N GLU A 184 32.89 -18.40 -11.45
CA GLU A 184 33.50 -19.53 -12.18
C GLU A 184 33.14 -19.53 -13.67
N SER A 185 31.92 -19.14 -14.04
CA SER A 185 31.44 -19.28 -15.42
C SER A 185 31.78 -18.11 -16.34
N GLU A 186 31.96 -16.90 -15.79
CA GLU A 186 32.17 -15.68 -16.57
C GLU A 186 33.67 -15.40 -16.80
N PRO A 187 34.04 -14.70 -17.89
CA PRO A 187 35.45 -14.51 -18.25
C PRO A 187 36.25 -13.62 -17.29
N ASP A 188 35.58 -12.75 -16.54
CA ASP A 188 36.17 -11.86 -15.55
C ASP A 188 35.15 -11.47 -14.45
N LEU A 189 35.65 -10.87 -13.37
CA LEU A 189 34.83 -10.47 -12.23
C LEU A 189 33.79 -9.38 -12.58
N GLU A 190 34.09 -8.52 -13.56
CA GLU A 190 33.14 -7.47 -13.97
C GLU A 190 31.92 -8.08 -14.68
N ALA A 191 32.13 -9.08 -15.54
CA ALA A 191 31.07 -9.87 -16.15
C ALA A 191 30.30 -10.68 -15.09
N ALA A 192 31.02 -11.36 -14.17
CA ALA A 192 30.40 -12.11 -13.07
C ALA A 192 29.49 -11.24 -12.20
N PHE A 193 29.96 -10.05 -11.80
CA PHE A 193 29.21 -9.14 -10.94
C PHE A 193 28.00 -8.53 -11.64
N ARG A 194 28.11 -8.15 -12.91
CA ARG A 194 26.96 -7.69 -13.69
C ARG A 194 25.87 -8.77 -13.76
N LYS A 195 26.26 -10.01 -14.08
CA LYS A 195 25.33 -11.13 -14.17
C LYS A 195 24.70 -11.49 -12.81
N TYR A 196 25.49 -11.45 -11.74
CA TYR A 196 25.00 -11.62 -10.37
C TYR A 196 23.95 -10.58 -10.01
N GLU A 197 24.25 -9.30 -10.23
CA GLU A 197 23.32 -8.21 -9.95
C GLU A 197 22.04 -8.34 -10.77
N ASP A 198 22.14 -8.57 -12.08
CA ASP A 198 20.97 -8.69 -12.96
C ASP A 198 20.08 -9.89 -12.59
N ALA A 199 20.69 -11.05 -12.33
CA ALA A 199 19.96 -12.27 -11.98
C ALA A 199 19.26 -12.17 -10.62
N ARG A 200 19.90 -11.55 -9.63
CA ARG A 200 19.40 -11.52 -8.25
C ARG A 200 18.53 -10.32 -7.93
N ARG A 201 18.69 -9.18 -8.62
CA ARG A 201 17.92 -7.94 -8.35
C ARG A 201 16.42 -8.16 -8.39
N THR A 202 15.91 -8.83 -9.42
CA THR A 202 14.46 -9.08 -9.55
C THR A 202 13.92 -9.94 -8.41
N GLU A 203 14.64 -10.98 -8.00
CA GLU A 203 14.22 -11.89 -6.91
C GLU A 203 14.30 -11.20 -5.54
N VAL A 204 15.34 -10.41 -5.30
CA VAL A 204 15.46 -9.58 -4.10
C VAL A 204 14.32 -8.56 -4.02
N LEU A 205 14.01 -7.86 -5.12
CA LEU A 205 12.92 -6.88 -5.16
C LEU A 205 11.55 -7.52 -4.87
N LYS A 206 11.27 -8.72 -5.38
CA LYS A 206 10.03 -9.45 -5.06
C LYS A 206 9.91 -9.73 -3.56
N LEU A 207 10.99 -10.20 -2.94
CA LEU A 207 10.99 -10.52 -1.51
C LEU A 207 10.96 -9.27 -0.63
N GLN A 208 11.65 -8.20 -1.03
CA GLN A 208 11.57 -6.92 -0.34
C GLN A 208 10.19 -6.28 -0.44
N SER A 209 9.52 -6.37 -1.60
CA SER A 209 8.13 -5.92 -1.75
C SER A 209 7.19 -6.63 -0.77
N ALA A 210 7.31 -7.96 -0.68
CA ALA A 210 6.55 -8.75 0.30
C ALA A 210 6.91 -8.41 1.76
N ALA A 211 8.19 -8.19 2.04
CA ALA A 211 8.67 -7.81 3.37
C ALA A 211 8.13 -6.43 3.77
N ARG A 212 8.09 -5.47 2.84
CA ARG A 212 7.52 -4.14 3.03
C ARG A 212 6.03 -4.22 3.33
N ASN A 213 5.25 -4.94 2.52
CA ASN A 213 3.81 -5.09 2.74
C ASN A 213 3.52 -5.71 4.12
N SER A 214 4.29 -6.73 4.51
CA SER A 214 4.16 -7.37 5.83
C SER A 214 4.56 -6.44 6.97
N LEU A 215 5.67 -5.72 6.82
CA LEU A 215 6.14 -4.74 7.79
C LEU A 215 5.13 -3.60 7.99
N GLU A 216 4.66 -2.97 6.91
CA GLU A 216 3.69 -1.88 6.98
C GLU A 216 2.36 -2.34 7.58
N TRP A 217 2.00 -3.62 7.40
CA TRP A 217 0.87 -4.21 8.10
C TRP A 217 1.08 -4.23 9.62
N PHE A 218 2.28 -4.59 10.10
CA PHE A 218 2.62 -4.57 11.53
C PHE A 218 2.75 -3.15 12.09
N GLU A 219 3.34 -2.22 11.34
CA GLU A 219 3.41 -0.81 11.72
C GLU A 219 2.03 -0.19 11.94
N GLU A 220 1.04 -0.72 11.22
CA GLU A 220 -0.35 -0.32 11.31
C GLU A 220 -1.21 -1.50 11.80
N VAL A 221 -0.73 -2.32 12.74
CA VAL A 221 -1.48 -3.51 13.20
C VAL A 221 -2.72 -3.11 14.00
N GLU A 222 -2.68 -1.99 14.71
CA GLU A 222 -3.73 -1.56 15.64
C GLU A 222 -5.08 -1.31 14.96
N ARG A 223 -5.10 -0.92 13.67
CA ARG A 223 -6.34 -0.82 12.86
C ARG A 223 -7.06 -2.16 12.69
N TYR A 224 -6.37 -3.27 12.90
CA TYR A 224 -6.92 -4.62 12.72
C TYR A 224 -7.27 -5.33 14.04
N LEU A 225 -6.69 -4.92 15.18
CA LEU A 225 -6.84 -5.65 16.45
C LEU A 225 -8.25 -5.62 17.03
N GLY A 226 -9.11 -4.71 16.56
CA GLY A 226 -10.54 -4.67 16.88
C GLY A 226 -11.44 -5.50 15.95
N LEU A 227 -10.88 -6.16 14.94
CA LEU A 227 -11.65 -6.99 14.02
C LEU A 227 -12.05 -8.33 14.66
N ASP A 228 -13.05 -8.97 14.07
CA ASP A 228 -13.38 -10.35 14.39
C ASP A 228 -12.14 -11.26 14.17
N PRO A 229 -11.88 -12.26 15.03
CA PRO A 229 -10.73 -13.14 14.92
C PRO A 229 -10.55 -13.78 13.53
N VAL A 230 -11.64 -14.14 12.84
CA VAL A 230 -11.56 -14.72 11.49
C VAL A 230 -11.03 -13.69 10.50
N GLN A 231 -11.55 -12.46 10.56
CA GLN A 231 -11.12 -11.37 9.68
C GLN A 231 -9.68 -10.93 9.99
N PHE A 232 -9.32 -10.86 11.28
CA PHE A 232 -7.97 -10.56 11.73
C PHE A 232 -6.98 -11.61 11.22
N ASN A 233 -7.25 -12.90 11.44
CA ASN A 233 -6.39 -13.99 10.99
C ASN A 233 -6.24 -14.01 9.46
N TYR A 234 -7.34 -13.81 8.72
CA TYR A 234 -7.28 -13.71 7.27
C TYR A 234 -6.39 -12.55 6.80
N SER A 235 -6.53 -11.36 7.41
CA SER A 235 -5.68 -10.20 7.10
C SER A 235 -4.21 -10.47 7.45
N LEU A 236 -3.94 -10.98 8.65
CA LEU A 236 -2.61 -11.33 9.12
C LEU A 236 -1.94 -12.33 8.18
N LEU A 237 -2.61 -13.42 7.81
CA LEU A 237 -2.01 -14.48 6.99
C LEU A 237 -1.73 -14.02 5.55
N THR A 238 -2.59 -13.15 5.00
CA THR A 238 -2.46 -12.65 3.61
C THR A 238 -1.63 -11.37 3.47
N ARG A 239 -1.24 -10.72 4.58
CA ARG A 239 -0.60 -9.39 4.62
C ARG A 239 0.61 -9.21 3.70
N SER A 240 1.43 -10.25 3.55
CA SER A 240 2.67 -10.21 2.78
C SER A 240 2.43 -10.31 1.27
N GLN A 241 1.21 -10.65 0.85
CA GLN A 241 0.82 -11.01 -0.51
C GLN A 241 1.55 -12.23 -1.11
N ARG A 242 2.50 -12.85 -0.37
CA ARG A 242 3.09 -14.15 -0.74
C ARG A 242 2.17 -15.32 -0.46
N ILE A 243 1.25 -15.14 0.47
CA ILE A 243 0.20 -16.08 0.80
C ILE A 243 -1.09 -15.54 0.21
N SER A 244 -1.41 -16.01 -0.98
CA SER A 244 -2.70 -15.69 -1.63
C SER A 244 -3.85 -16.48 -0.99
N HIS A 245 -5.08 -16.10 -1.32
CA HIS A 245 -6.29 -16.82 -0.92
C HIS A 245 -6.20 -18.31 -1.28
N GLU A 246 -5.82 -18.66 -2.51
CA GLU A 246 -5.68 -20.06 -2.92
C GLU A 246 -4.47 -20.76 -2.29
N ASN A 247 -3.40 -20.04 -1.95
CA ASN A 247 -2.32 -20.66 -1.18
C ASN A 247 -2.75 -20.99 0.26
N LEU A 248 -3.71 -20.28 0.83
CA LEU A 248 -4.31 -20.69 2.11
C LEU A 248 -5.05 -22.01 1.93
N ARG A 249 -5.78 -22.20 0.82
CA ARG A 249 -6.47 -23.47 0.54
C ARG A 249 -5.53 -24.65 0.45
N LEU A 250 -4.36 -24.45 -0.15
CA LEU A 250 -3.33 -25.49 -0.26
C LEU A 250 -2.70 -25.84 1.09
N ARG A 251 -2.68 -24.90 2.04
CA ARG A 251 -2.10 -25.09 3.37
C ARG A 251 -3.11 -25.65 4.37
N ASP A 252 -4.33 -25.12 4.34
CA ASP A 252 -5.43 -25.49 5.22
C ASP A 252 -6.78 -25.20 4.53
N ALA A 253 -7.30 -26.20 3.83
CA ALA A 253 -8.56 -26.09 3.09
C ALA A 253 -9.78 -25.96 4.02
N GLU A 254 -9.73 -26.56 5.21
CA GLU A 254 -10.82 -26.54 6.18
C GLU A 254 -10.95 -25.16 6.82
N TRP A 255 -9.85 -24.61 7.31
CA TRP A 255 -9.84 -23.26 7.87
C TRP A 255 -10.29 -22.23 6.84
N LEU A 256 -9.79 -22.29 5.61
CA LEU A 256 -10.19 -21.33 4.58
C LEU A 256 -11.68 -21.45 4.24
N ALA A 257 -12.22 -22.67 4.13
CA ALA A 257 -13.65 -22.86 3.88
C ALA A 257 -14.50 -22.28 5.03
N GLY A 258 -14.06 -22.45 6.28
CA GLY A 258 -14.69 -21.82 7.45
C GLY A 258 -14.63 -20.28 7.41
N ALA A 259 -13.49 -19.72 6.99
CA ALA A 259 -13.34 -18.28 6.84
C ALA A 259 -14.26 -17.71 5.74
N GLU A 260 -14.33 -18.36 4.57
CA GLU A 260 -15.26 -18.00 3.50
C GLU A 260 -16.71 -18.01 4.00
N GLU A 261 -17.11 -19.08 4.68
CA GLU A 261 -18.45 -19.20 5.23
C GLU A 261 -18.76 -18.08 6.22
N TRP A 262 -17.80 -17.74 7.09
CA TRP A 262 -17.93 -16.63 8.01
C TRP A 262 -18.15 -15.30 7.28
N PHE A 263 -17.32 -14.97 6.28
CA PHE A 263 -17.47 -13.72 5.51
C PHE A 263 -18.83 -13.63 4.82
N GLN A 264 -19.29 -14.73 4.24
CA GLN A 264 -20.58 -14.81 3.56
C GLN A 264 -21.75 -14.66 4.53
N ARG A 265 -21.74 -15.36 5.67
CA ARG A 265 -22.77 -15.23 6.71
C ARG A 265 -22.82 -13.84 7.31
N LYS A 266 -21.67 -13.24 7.61
CA LYS A 266 -21.59 -11.85 8.13
C LYS A 266 -22.18 -10.87 7.13
N ALA A 267 -21.99 -11.11 5.83
CA ALA A 267 -22.59 -10.33 4.76
C ALA A 267 -24.10 -10.60 4.54
N GLY A 268 -24.71 -11.57 5.24
CA GLY A 268 -26.11 -11.94 5.10
C GLY A 268 -26.39 -12.93 3.97
N ALA A 269 -25.36 -13.57 3.38
CA ALA A 269 -25.52 -14.61 2.38
C ALA A 269 -25.82 -15.99 3.01
N GLY A 270 -26.47 -16.87 2.24
CA GLY A 270 -26.80 -18.25 2.64
C GLY A 270 -26.77 -19.24 1.48
N GLY A 271 -26.95 -20.53 1.79
CA GLY A 271 -27.03 -21.60 0.79
C GLY A 271 -25.72 -21.83 0.02
N ASN A 272 -25.79 -22.02 -1.29
CA ASN A 272 -24.63 -22.34 -2.15
C ASN A 272 -23.59 -21.20 -2.26
N MET A 273 -23.86 -20.02 -1.70
CA MET A 273 -22.93 -18.88 -1.69
C MET A 273 -21.89 -18.96 -0.57
N LEU A 274 -22.03 -19.88 0.40
CA LEU A 274 -21.23 -19.91 1.62
C LEU A 274 -19.74 -20.25 1.40
N ARG A 275 -19.37 -20.84 0.26
CA ARG A 275 -17.97 -21.20 -0.05
C ARG A 275 -17.44 -20.40 -1.22
N ARG A 276 -17.49 -19.07 -1.10
CA ARG A 276 -16.93 -18.14 -2.08
C ARG A 276 -15.96 -17.19 -1.40
N ALA A 277 -14.92 -16.83 -2.14
CA ALA A 277 -13.91 -15.87 -1.68
C ALA A 277 -14.58 -14.58 -1.14
N PRO A 278 -14.00 -13.94 -0.11
CA PRO A 278 -14.61 -12.79 0.57
C PRO A 278 -14.97 -11.61 -0.36
N MET A 279 -14.29 -11.48 -1.50
CA MET A 279 -14.60 -10.47 -2.51
C MET A 279 -16.01 -10.64 -3.14
N PHE A 280 -16.57 -11.85 -3.10
CA PHE A 280 -17.92 -12.16 -3.58
C PHE A 280 -18.97 -12.11 -2.48
N ALA A 281 -18.60 -11.75 -1.25
CA ALA A 281 -19.58 -11.53 -0.20
C ALA A 281 -20.42 -10.28 -0.51
N PRO A 282 -21.75 -10.33 -0.34
CA PRO A 282 -22.59 -9.17 -0.60
C PRO A 282 -22.22 -7.99 0.32
N PHE A 283 -22.70 -6.80 -0.05
CA PHE A 283 -22.55 -5.59 0.74
C PHE A 283 -23.85 -4.83 0.79
N LYS A 284 -24.12 -4.16 1.89
CA LYS A 284 -25.25 -3.25 2.01
C LYS A 284 -24.76 -1.91 2.51
N LEU A 285 -25.03 -0.86 1.73
CA LEU A 285 -24.77 0.52 2.10
C LEU A 285 -26.10 1.28 2.10
N ARG A 286 -26.60 1.64 3.29
CA ARG A 286 -27.97 2.12 3.46
C ARG A 286 -28.94 1.10 2.85
N ASP A 287 -29.81 1.52 1.93
CA ASP A 287 -30.77 0.64 1.25
C ASP A 287 -30.21 -0.01 -0.03
N MET A 288 -29.02 0.41 -0.49
CA MET A 288 -28.38 -0.18 -1.67
C MET A 288 -27.71 -1.51 -1.30
N ALA A 289 -28.14 -2.58 -1.95
CA ALA A 289 -27.52 -3.90 -1.86
C ALA A 289 -26.64 -4.16 -3.08
N LEU A 290 -25.40 -4.60 -2.84
CA LEU A 290 -24.45 -5.09 -3.84
C LEU A 290 -24.32 -6.60 -3.70
N ASN A 291 -24.34 -7.32 -4.82
CA ASN A 291 -24.21 -8.77 -4.86
C ASN A 291 -22.76 -9.26 -4.57
N ASN A 292 -21.77 -8.37 -4.63
CA ASN A 292 -20.37 -8.63 -4.29
C ASN A 292 -19.62 -7.31 -3.97
N ARG A 293 -18.31 -7.40 -3.68
CA ARG A 293 -17.42 -6.27 -3.35
C ARG A 293 -16.59 -5.78 -4.53
N ILE A 294 -16.90 -6.20 -5.75
CA ILE A 294 -16.16 -5.78 -6.96
C ILE A 294 -16.73 -4.45 -7.42
N VAL A 295 -15.89 -3.43 -7.42
CA VAL A 295 -16.26 -2.07 -7.81
C VAL A 295 -15.40 -1.63 -8.99
N VAL A 296 -16.03 -1.15 -10.05
CA VAL A 296 -15.33 -0.48 -11.16
C VAL A 296 -15.19 0.99 -10.79
N SER A 297 -13.95 1.46 -10.69
CA SER A 297 -13.62 2.85 -10.35
C SER A 297 -13.98 3.83 -11.48
N PRO A 298 -14.18 5.13 -11.16
CA PRO A 298 -14.44 6.16 -12.17
C PRO A 298 -13.17 6.38 -13.00
N MET A 299 -13.22 6.01 -14.28
CA MET A 299 -12.10 6.11 -15.21
C MET A 299 -12.50 6.93 -16.43
N ALA A 300 -11.94 8.13 -16.58
CA ALA A 300 -12.21 9.02 -17.70
C ALA A 300 -11.96 8.34 -19.05
N GLN A 301 -12.96 8.38 -19.93
CA GLN A 301 -12.88 7.80 -21.26
C GLN A 301 -12.41 8.81 -22.30
N TYR A 302 -12.65 10.11 -22.05
CA TYR A 302 -12.28 11.20 -22.96
C TYR A 302 -12.92 11.08 -24.34
N LYS A 303 -14.16 10.57 -24.41
CA LYS A 303 -14.90 10.30 -25.66
C LYS A 303 -16.25 11.03 -25.75
N ALA A 304 -16.56 11.89 -24.80
CA ALA A 304 -17.78 12.71 -24.87
C ALA A 304 -17.65 13.77 -25.97
N VAL A 305 -18.79 14.23 -26.48
CA VAL A 305 -18.87 15.37 -27.40
C VAL A 305 -19.66 16.47 -26.70
N ASP A 306 -19.02 17.61 -26.46
CA ASP A 306 -19.60 18.75 -25.72
C ASP A 306 -20.16 18.43 -24.33
N GLY A 307 -19.64 17.37 -23.70
CA GLY A 307 -20.12 16.86 -22.41
C GLY A 307 -21.13 15.72 -22.53
N CYS A 308 -21.68 15.47 -23.72
CA CYS A 308 -22.68 14.43 -23.92
C CYS A 308 -21.98 13.06 -24.09
N PRO A 309 -22.33 12.05 -23.29
CA PRO A 309 -21.81 10.71 -23.48
C PRO A 309 -22.34 10.10 -24.79
N THR A 310 -21.45 9.44 -25.51
CA THR A 310 -21.70 8.74 -26.77
C THR A 310 -21.90 7.23 -26.56
N ASP A 311 -22.19 6.48 -27.62
CA ASP A 311 -22.30 5.01 -27.59
C ASP A 311 -21.02 4.30 -27.09
N TRP A 312 -19.86 4.97 -27.12
CA TRP A 312 -18.65 4.48 -26.46
C TRP A 312 -18.89 4.21 -24.98
N HIS A 313 -19.49 5.17 -24.27
CA HIS A 313 -19.74 5.10 -22.84
C HIS A 313 -20.81 4.06 -22.55
N PHE A 314 -21.86 4.01 -23.38
CA PHE A 314 -22.90 2.99 -23.27
C PHE A 314 -22.28 1.57 -23.34
N ALA A 315 -21.54 1.27 -24.42
CA ALA A 315 -20.90 -0.04 -24.59
C ALA A 315 -19.90 -0.34 -23.46
N HIS A 316 -19.09 0.64 -23.07
CA HIS A 316 -18.10 0.50 -22.02
C HIS A 316 -18.72 0.10 -20.68
N TYR A 317 -19.72 0.86 -20.19
CA TYR A 317 -20.31 0.60 -18.88
C TYR A 317 -21.29 -0.58 -18.90
N ALA A 318 -22.04 -0.79 -20.00
CA ALA A 318 -22.93 -1.94 -20.14
C ALA A 318 -22.17 -3.26 -20.06
N GLU A 319 -21.01 -3.40 -20.72
CA GLU A 319 -20.22 -4.63 -20.65
C GLU A 319 -19.62 -4.86 -19.25
N ARG A 320 -19.27 -3.81 -18.52
CA ARG A 320 -18.81 -3.92 -17.12
C ARG A 320 -19.92 -4.36 -16.19
N ALA A 321 -21.15 -3.90 -16.42
CA ALA A 321 -22.34 -4.31 -15.67
C ALA A 321 -22.63 -5.79 -15.89
N LYS A 322 -22.63 -6.22 -17.16
CA LYS A 322 -22.76 -7.63 -17.55
C LYS A 322 -21.63 -8.51 -16.99
N GLY A 323 -20.43 -7.96 -16.85
CA GLY A 323 -19.24 -8.65 -16.32
C GLY A 323 -19.34 -9.09 -14.85
N GLY A 324 -20.37 -8.65 -14.12
CA GLY A 324 -20.64 -9.11 -12.76
C GLY A 324 -20.05 -8.23 -11.65
N ALA A 325 -19.60 -7.01 -11.96
CA ALA A 325 -19.28 -6.03 -10.92
C ALA A 325 -20.52 -5.69 -10.08
N GLY A 326 -20.36 -5.56 -8.76
CA GLY A 326 -21.45 -5.18 -7.88
C GLY A 326 -21.82 -3.70 -8.01
N LEU A 327 -20.83 -2.83 -8.22
CA LEU A 327 -21.02 -1.39 -8.39
C LEU A 327 -20.10 -0.84 -9.49
N ILE A 328 -20.65 0.04 -10.32
CA ILE A 328 -19.92 0.70 -11.41
C ILE A 328 -20.02 2.20 -11.23
N TYR A 329 -18.87 2.85 -11.17
CA TYR A 329 -18.79 4.29 -11.25
C TYR A 329 -18.66 4.70 -12.70
N ILE A 330 -19.52 5.61 -13.15
CA ILE A 330 -19.21 6.34 -14.38
C ILE A 330 -18.05 7.31 -14.11
N GLU A 331 -17.34 7.70 -15.17
CA GLU A 331 -16.25 8.64 -15.08
C GLU A 331 -16.68 9.98 -14.47
N MET A 332 -15.72 10.75 -13.99
CA MET A 332 -15.98 12.10 -13.46
C MET A 332 -16.82 12.90 -14.45
N THR A 333 -18.07 13.12 -14.09
CA THR A 333 -19.05 13.82 -14.90
C THR A 333 -19.10 15.26 -14.42
N CYS A 334 -18.72 16.17 -15.30
CA CYS A 334 -18.40 17.54 -14.94
C CYS A 334 -19.67 18.35 -14.68
N VAL A 335 -19.67 19.17 -13.63
CA VAL A 335 -20.86 19.93 -13.22
C VAL A 335 -21.15 21.14 -14.11
N SER A 336 -20.19 21.54 -14.93
CA SER A 336 -20.26 22.66 -15.86
C SER A 336 -19.34 22.43 -17.08
N PRO A 337 -19.53 23.18 -18.18
CA PRO A 337 -18.61 23.14 -19.33
C PRO A 337 -17.17 23.46 -18.95
N GLU A 338 -16.96 24.44 -18.07
CA GLU A 338 -15.64 24.90 -17.61
C GLU A 338 -15.03 23.95 -16.57
N GLY A 339 -15.86 23.18 -15.86
CA GLY A 339 -15.44 22.14 -14.93
C GLY A 339 -14.87 20.89 -15.58
N ARG A 340 -14.83 20.81 -16.91
CA ARG A 340 -14.20 19.71 -17.65
C ARG A 340 -12.68 19.71 -17.51
N ILE A 341 -12.10 18.52 -17.49
CA ILE A 341 -10.63 18.35 -17.58
C ILE A 341 -10.23 18.60 -19.03
N THR A 342 -10.84 17.86 -19.96
CA THR A 342 -10.55 17.90 -21.39
C THR A 342 -11.83 18.10 -22.20
N PRO A 343 -11.73 18.42 -23.50
CA PRO A 343 -12.90 18.51 -24.39
C PRO A 343 -13.73 17.21 -24.44
N GLY A 344 -13.09 16.05 -24.19
CA GLY A 344 -13.72 14.73 -24.21
C GLY A 344 -14.38 14.29 -22.89
N CYS A 345 -14.38 15.13 -21.86
CA CYS A 345 -15.04 14.83 -20.58
C CYS A 345 -16.56 14.92 -20.68
N THR A 346 -17.25 14.04 -19.95
CA THR A 346 -18.72 14.03 -19.82
C THR A 346 -19.20 15.12 -18.87
N GLY A 347 -20.50 15.44 -18.90
CA GLY A 347 -21.09 16.48 -18.04
C GLY A 347 -22.52 16.24 -17.59
N PHE A 348 -22.97 17.02 -16.61
CA PHE A 348 -24.35 17.11 -16.11
C PHE A 348 -24.84 18.57 -16.05
N TYR A 349 -24.88 19.21 -17.21
CA TYR A 349 -25.24 20.63 -17.34
C TYR A 349 -26.11 20.94 -18.58
N LYS A 350 -26.50 19.92 -19.36
CA LYS A 350 -27.44 20.09 -20.49
C LYS A 350 -28.49 18.97 -20.52
N PRO A 351 -29.71 19.21 -21.04
CA PRO A 351 -30.77 18.20 -21.12
C PRO A 351 -30.38 16.93 -21.89
N GLU A 352 -29.62 17.05 -22.97
CA GLU A 352 -29.18 15.90 -23.78
C GLU A 352 -28.26 14.93 -23.01
N HIS A 353 -27.55 15.43 -21.99
CA HIS A 353 -26.71 14.58 -21.14
C HIS A 353 -27.58 13.66 -20.28
N GLU A 354 -28.68 14.18 -19.73
CA GLU A 354 -29.64 13.41 -18.93
C GLU A 354 -30.23 12.26 -19.74
N VAL A 355 -30.62 12.52 -20.99
CA VAL A 355 -31.17 11.50 -21.91
C VAL A 355 -30.17 10.36 -22.13
N ALA A 356 -28.93 10.71 -22.44
CA ALA A 356 -27.91 9.72 -22.77
C ALA A 356 -27.48 8.89 -21.55
N TRP A 357 -27.35 9.52 -20.36
CA TRP A 357 -27.06 8.79 -19.13
C TRP A 357 -28.22 7.94 -18.65
N LYS A 358 -29.45 8.44 -18.74
CA LYS A 358 -30.65 7.67 -18.38
C LYS A 358 -30.78 6.39 -19.21
N ARG A 359 -30.46 6.43 -20.51
CA ARG A 359 -30.43 5.23 -21.36
C ARG A 359 -29.48 4.15 -20.80
N LEU A 360 -28.31 4.53 -20.30
CA LEU A 360 -27.37 3.58 -19.68
C LEU A 360 -27.88 3.05 -18.35
N VAL A 361 -28.37 3.93 -17.47
CA VAL A 361 -28.90 3.54 -16.15
C VAL A 361 -30.06 2.55 -16.30
N ASP A 362 -31.02 2.88 -17.18
CA ASP A 362 -32.18 2.02 -17.46
C ASP A 362 -31.75 0.64 -17.98
N PHE A 363 -30.74 0.57 -18.85
CA PHE A 363 -30.17 -0.71 -19.30
C PHE A 363 -29.54 -1.51 -18.16
N VAL A 364 -28.69 -0.87 -17.34
CA VAL A 364 -28.01 -1.54 -16.23
C VAL A 364 -29.03 -2.12 -15.24
N HIS A 365 -30.07 -1.37 -14.91
CA HIS A 365 -31.12 -1.83 -13.99
C HIS A 365 -32.04 -2.90 -14.58
N ALA A 366 -32.29 -2.87 -15.89
CA ALA A 366 -33.15 -3.85 -16.55
C ALA A 366 -32.46 -5.18 -16.82
N GLU A 367 -31.17 -5.15 -17.16
CA GLU A 367 -30.45 -6.31 -17.73
C GLU A 367 -29.40 -6.91 -16.80
N THR A 368 -29.12 -6.28 -15.66
CA THR A 368 -28.03 -6.70 -14.76
C THR A 368 -28.37 -6.52 -13.28
N GLU A 369 -27.59 -7.17 -12.42
CA GLU A 369 -27.65 -7.01 -10.95
C GLU A 369 -26.73 -5.88 -10.43
N ALA A 370 -25.98 -5.22 -11.32
CA ALA A 370 -25.03 -4.19 -10.95
C ALA A 370 -25.75 -2.92 -10.50
N LYS A 371 -25.14 -2.20 -9.56
CA LYS A 371 -25.51 -0.83 -9.21
C LYS A 371 -24.63 0.16 -9.96
N ILE A 372 -25.14 1.37 -10.18
CA ILE A 372 -24.41 2.40 -10.92
C ILE A 372 -24.33 3.72 -10.13
N CYS A 373 -23.11 4.25 -10.04
CA CYS A 373 -22.77 5.46 -9.31
C CYS A 373 -22.37 6.58 -10.27
N ALA A 374 -22.92 7.77 -10.05
CA ALA A 374 -22.48 9.00 -10.69
C ALA A 374 -21.38 9.67 -9.86
N GLN A 375 -20.15 9.73 -10.38
CA GLN A 375 -19.13 10.62 -9.81
C GLN A 375 -19.25 12.00 -10.44
N ILE A 376 -19.54 13.03 -9.64
CA ILE A 376 -19.62 14.43 -10.11
C ILE A 376 -18.42 15.23 -9.63
N GLY A 377 -17.89 16.10 -10.49
CA GLY A 377 -16.66 16.85 -10.18
C GLY A 377 -16.47 18.10 -11.01
N HIS A 378 -15.44 18.86 -10.65
CA HIS A 378 -15.00 20.07 -11.33
C HIS A 378 -13.48 20.10 -11.34
N SER A 379 -12.86 20.18 -12.53
CA SER A 379 -11.41 20.07 -12.74
C SER A 379 -10.60 21.16 -12.04
N GLY A 380 -11.18 22.34 -11.83
CA GLY A 380 -10.49 23.46 -11.18
C GLY A 380 -9.29 23.91 -12.02
N ALA A 381 -8.14 24.16 -11.38
CA ALA A 381 -6.91 24.56 -12.08
C ALA A 381 -6.36 23.51 -13.07
N LYS A 382 -6.80 22.24 -12.97
CA LYS A 382 -6.42 21.15 -13.89
C LYS A 382 -7.32 21.06 -15.13
N GLY A 383 -8.25 21.98 -15.30
CA GLY A 383 -9.14 22.04 -16.46
C GLY A 383 -8.45 22.53 -17.73
N SER A 384 -9.14 22.39 -18.86
CA SER A 384 -8.70 22.89 -20.16
C SER A 384 -7.38 22.27 -20.64
N THR A 385 -7.26 20.95 -20.50
CA THR A 385 -6.10 20.16 -20.92
C THR A 385 -6.42 19.25 -22.10
N ARG A 386 -5.37 18.74 -22.76
CA ARG A 386 -5.49 17.81 -23.89
C ARG A 386 -6.00 16.45 -23.43
N LEU A 387 -6.46 15.64 -24.40
CA LEU A 387 -6.77 14.24 -24.12
C LEU A 387 -5.50 13.51 -23.67
N GLY A 388 -5.62 12.50 -22.80
CA GLY A 388 -4.45 11.89 -22.15
C GLY A 388 -3.39 11.37 -23.14
N TRP A 389 -3.81 10.87 -24.31
CA TRP A 389 -2.93 10.39 -25.38
C TRP A 389 -2.33 11.49 -26.27
N GLU A 390 -2.74 12.74 -26.12
CA GLU A 390 -2.22 13.93 -26.82
C GLU A 390 -1.28 14.78 -25.94
N GLY A 391 -1.18 14.44 -24.65
CA GLY A 391 -0.41 15.14 -23.64
C GLY A 391 -1.18 15.17 -22.31
N THR A 392 -0.83 14.27 -21.38
CA THR A 392 -1.50 14.20 -20.08
C THR A 392 -1.20 15.45 -19.26
N ASP A 393 -2.25 16.07 -18.70
CA ASP A 393 -2.19 17.33 -17.93
C ASP A 393 -1.61 18.55 -18.69
N GLU A 394 -1.31 18.41 -19.98
CA GLU A 394 -0.83 19.52 -20.81
C GLU A 394 -1.97 20.44 -21.25
N PRO A 395 -1.78 21.77 -21.29
CA PRO A 395 -2.80 22.70 -21.75
C PRO A 395 -3.18 22.45 -23.22
N LEU A 396 -4.42 22.78 -23.57
CA LEU A 396 -4.85 22.80 -24.97
C LEU A 396 -3.98 23.76 -25.79
N ILE A 397 -3.72 23.39 -27.05
CA ILE A 397 -2.96 24.24 -28.00
C ILE A 397 -3.77 25.50 -28.37
N SER A 398 -5.09 25.34 -28.52
CA SER A 398 -6.04 26.41 -28.80
C SER A 398 -7.41 26.09 -28.22
N GLY A 399 -8.28 27.08 -28.09
CA GLY A 399 -9.63 26.89 -27.55
C GLY A 399 -9.68 26.64 -26.04
N ASN A 400 -8.69 27.12 -25.29
CA ASN A 400 -8.73 27.07 -23.83
C ASN A 400 -9.94 27.86 -23.30
N TRP A 401 -10.57 27.33 -22.26
CA TRP A 401 -11.57 28.05 -21.47
C TRP A 401 -10.98 28.53 -20.15
N PRO A 402 -11.54 29.59 -19.53
CA PRO A 402 -11.10 30.05 -18.22
C PRO A 402 -11.26 28.96 -17.17
N VAL A 403 -10.25 28.81 -16.31
CA VAL A 403 -10.28 27.90 -15.16
C VAL A 403 -10.29 28.69 -13.85
N MET A 404 -10.80 28.08 -12.79
CA MET A 404 -10.91 28.67 -11.46
C MET A 404 -10.41 27.74 -10.38
N ALA A 405 -9.94 28.31 -9.27
CA ALA A 405 -9.37 27.58 -8.15
C ALA A 405 -9.47 28.40 -6.85
N PRO A 406 -9.19 27.83 -5.66
CA PRO A 406 -9.22 28.58 -4.40
C PRO A 406 -8.25 29.77 -4.40
N SER A 407 -7.11 29.64 -5.08
CA SER A 407 -6.08 30.66 -5.23
C SER A 407 -5.54 30.68 -6.65
N ALA A 408 -4.88 31.78 -7.04
CA ALA A 408 -4.22 31.93 -8.33
C ALA A 408 -2.90 31.14 -8.36
N VAL A 409 -3.00 29.81 -8.36
CA VAL A 409 -1.87 28.88 -8.42
C VAL A 409 -2.13 27.89 -9.58
N PRO A 410 -1.30 27.88 -10.63
CA PRO A 410 -1.49 26.98 -11.76
C PRO A 410 -1.11 25.55 -11.39
N TRP A 411 -1.67 24.56 -12.09
CA TRP A 411 -1.34 23.13 -11.87
C TRP A 411 0.15 22.83 -12.13
N SER A 412 0.70 23.40 -13.20
CA SER A 412 2.11 23.35 -13.55
C SER A 412 2.54 24.68 -14.17
N PRO A 413 3.85 24.96 -14.31
CA PRO A 413 4.32 26.17 -14.99
C PRO A 413 3.81 26.35 -16.43
N GLN A 414 3.36 25.27 -17.08
CA GLN A 414 2.85 25.29 -18.45
C GLN A 414 1.34 25.54 -18.52
N ASN A 415 0.58 25.28 -17.45
CA ASN A 415 -0.87 25.47 -17.43
C ASN A 415 -1.25 26.95 -17.21
N GLN A 416 -2.45 27.31 -17.65
CA GLN A 416 -2.99 28.66 -17.44
C GLN A 416 -3.19 28.98 -15.95
N MET A 417 -3.02 30.25 -15.59
CA MET A 417 -3.31 30.75 -14.25
C MET A 417 -4.82 30.72 -13.98
N PRO A 418 -5.31 30.05 -12.92
CA PRO A 418 -6.73 30.07 -12.59
C PRO A 418 -7.17 31.42 -12.01
N LYS A 419 -8.43 31.78 -12.24
CA LYS A 419 -9.11 32.81 -11.44
C LYS A 419 -9.16 32.32 -9.98
N ALA A 420 -8.64 33.11 -9.05
CA ALA A 420 -8.90 32.91 -7.64
C ALA A 420 -10.40 33.15 -7.38
N MET A 421 -11.10 32.12 -6.90
CA MET A 421 -12.55 32.17 -6.74
C MET A 421 -12.95 33.25 -5.73
N ASP A 422 -13.92 34.07 -6.09
CA ASP A 422 -14.64 34.91 -5.14
C ASP A 422 -15.83 34.14 -4.52
N ARG A 423 -16.58 34.80 -3.63
CA ARG A 423 -17.74 34.17 -2.99
C ARG A 423 -18.84 33.80 -3.98
N ALA A 424 -19.05 34.61 -5.02
CA ALA A 424 -20.07 34.36 -6.03
C ALA A 424 -19.69 33.17 -6.92
N ASP A 425 -18.39 33.01 -7.25
CA ASP A 425 -17.90 31.81 -7.94
C ASP A 425 -18.16 30.54 -7.11
N MET A 426 -17.92 30.59 -5.80
CA MET A 426 -18.16 29.46 -4.90
C MET A 426 -19.64 29.10 -4.81
N ASP A 427 -20.52 30.11 -4.68
CA ASP A 427 -21.97 29.89 -4.66
C ASP A 427 -22.46 29.33 -6.01
N MET A 428 -21.96 29.84 -7.14
CA MET A 428 -22.26 29.31 -8.47
C MET A 428 -21.84 27.85 -8.62
N VAL A 429 -20.60 27.51 -8.25
CA VAL A 429 -20.10 26.13 -8.37
C VAL A 429 -20.89 25.21 -7.45
N ARG A 430 -21.19 25.62 -6.20
CA ARG A 430 -22.07 24.85 -5.31
C ARG A 430 -23.40 24.54 -6.01
N ASP A 431 -24.04 25.54 -6.60
CA ASP A 431 -25.34 25.37 -7.24
C ASP A 431 -25.25 24.46 -8.48
N GLN A 432 -24.13 24.48 -9.21
CA GLN A 432 -23.84 23.53 -10.29
C GLN A 432 -23.73 22.09 -9.77
N PHE A 433 -23.01 21.87 -8.65
CA PHE A 433 -22.96 20.55 -8.01
C PHE A 433 -24.35 20.06 -7.58
N VAL A 434 -25.20 20.95 -7.03
CA VAL A 434 -26.59 20.63 -6.67
C VAL A 434 -27.39 20.23 -7.91
N ALA A 435 -27.35 21.04 -8.97
CA ALA A 435 -28.07 20.76 -10.21
C ALA A 435 -27.64 19.43 -10.86
N SER A 436 -26.34 19.12 -10.85
CA SER A 436 -25.82 17.85 -11.34
C SER A 436 -26.24 16.66 -10.47
N ALA A 437 -26.28 16.81 -9.15
CA ALA A 437 -26.78 15.78 -8.25
C ALA A 437 -28.28 15.49 -8.47
N GLU A 438 -29.08 16.54 -8.70
CA GLU A 438 -30.50 16.40 -9.05
C GLU A 438 -30.68 15.72 -10.41
N MET A 439 -29.86 16.06 -11.41
CA MET A 439 -29.87 15.41 -12.72
C MET A 439 -29.51 13.92 -12.61
N ALA A 440 -28.45 13.58 -11.86
CA ALA A 440 -28.10 12.18 -11.59
C ALA A 440 -29.24 11.43 -10.90
N LYS A 441 -29.94 12.06 -9.95
CA LYS A 441 -31.14 11.48 -9.33
C LYS A 441 -32.26 11.23 -10.34
N ARG A 442 -32.53 12.15 -11.26
CA ARG A 442 -33.54 11.98 -12.33
C ARG A 442 -33.16 10.88 -13.32
N CYS A 443 -31.87 10.71 -13.63
CA CYS A 443 -31.37 9.59 -14.42
C CYS A 443 -31.57 8.23 -13.73
N GLY A 444 -31.68 8.21 -12.40
CA GLY A 444 -31.90 6.99 -11.62
C GLY A 444 -30.63 6.34 -11.05
N PHE A 445 -29.49 7.04 -10.97
CA PHE A 445 -28.28 6.47 -10.38
C PHE A 445 -28.53 6.02 -8.92
N ASP A 446 -27.95 4.87 -8.54
CA ASP A 446 -28.12 4.29 -7.19
C ASP A 446 -27.28 5.01 -6.13
N MET A 447 -26.19 5.63 -6.57
CA MET A 447 -25.23 6.33 -5.70
C MET A 447 -24.67 7.57 -6.40
N LEU A 448 -24.31 8.56 -5.59
CA LEU A 448 -23.58 9.75 -6.01
C LEU A 448 -22.25 9.80 -5.25
N GLU A 449 -21.17 10.09 -5.96
CA GLU A 449 -19.87 10.41 -5.38
C GLU A 449 -19.46 11.84 -5.74
N ILE A 450 -19.00 12.60 -4.76
CA ILE A 450 -18.44 13.94 -4.97
C ILE A 450 -16.92 13.80 -5.12
N HIS A 451 -16.40 14.22 -6.26
CA HIS A 451 -14.96 14.14 -6.52
C HIS A 451 -14.18 15.24 -5.78
N ALA A 452 -13.69 14.92 -4.58
CA ALA A 452 -12.86 15.80 -3.75
C ALA A 452 -11.41 15.30 -3.61
N ALA A 453 -10.83 14.82 -4.71
CA ALA A 453 -9.50 14.20 -4.75
C ALA A 453 -8.72 14.63 -6.01
N HIS A 454 -7.53 14.04 -6.20
CA HIS A 454 -6.70 14.14 -7.42
C HIS A 454 -6.27 15.57 -7.82
N GLY A 455 -6.31 16.53 -6.89
CA GLY A 455 -5.93 17.92 -7.17
C GLY A 455 -6.95 18.72 -7.98
N TYR A 456 -8.17 18.19 -8.16
CA TYR A 456 -9.29 18.93 -8.74
C TYR A 456 -9.90 19.92 -7.74
N LEU A 457 -10.94 20.66 -8.13
CA LEU A 457 -11.35 21.88 -7.45
C LEU A 457 -11.56 21.72 -5.93
N LEU A 458 -12.35 20.74 -5.49
CA LEU A 458 -12.62 20.54 -4.07
C LEU A 458 -11.39 20.03 -3.32
N SER A 459 -10.56 19.19 -3.95
CA SER A 459 -9.27 18.77 -3.38
C SER A 459 -8.33 19.97 -3.21
N ALA A 460 -8.38 20.93 -4.13
CA ALA A 460 -7.55 22.12 -4.11
C ALA A 460 -7.88 23.02 -2.92
N PHE A 461 -9.13 23.03 -2.42
CA PHE A 461 -9.51 23.74 -1.19
C PHE A 461 -8.94 23.08 0.07
N ILE A 462 -8.68 21.77 0.06
CA ILE A 462 -8.25 21.01 1.25
C ILE A 462 -6.74 21.12 1.48
N THR A 463 -5.94 21.26 0.42
CA THR A 463 -4.48 21.22 0.50
C THR A 463 -3.85 22.61 0.61
N PRO A 464 -2.89 22.83 1.54
CA PRO A 464 -2.16 24.10 1.66
C PRO A 464 -1.22 24.38 0.48
N LEU A 465 -1.02 23.41 -0.43
CA LEU A 465 -0.19 23.59 -1.63
C LEU A 465 -0.84 24.48 -2.69
N THR A 466 -2.19 24.53 -2.72
CA THR A 466 -2.95 25.25 -3.75
C THR A 466 -3.98 26.21 -3.16
N ASN A 467 -4.28 26.10 -1.86
CA ASN A 467 -5.14 27.03 -1.15
C ASN A 467 -4.29 27.95 -0.26
N HIS A 468 -4.14 29.20 -0.71
CA HIS A 468 -3.46 30.27 0.03
C HIS A 468 -4.45 31.36 0.45
N ARG A 469 -5.73 31.03 0.59
CA ARG A 469 -6.75 31.98 1.03
C ARG A 469 -6.49 32.37 2.49
N THR A 470 -7.04 33.52 2.87
CA THR A 470 -6.97 34.06 4.23
C THR A 470 -8.36 34.35 4.81
N ASP A 471 -9.41 33.86 4.14
CA ASP A 471 -10.80 33.94 4.59
C ASP A 471 -11.24 32.61 5.22
N GLU A 472 -12.54 32.44 5.49
CA GLU A 472 -13.06 31.22 6.14
C GLU A 472 -12.88 29.92 5.32
N TYR A 473 -12.36 30.01 4.08
CA TYR A 473 -12.14 28.87 3.18
C TYR A 473 -10.66 28.49 3.02
N GLY A 474 -9.72 29.02 3.83
CA GLY A 474 -8.30 28.61 3.78
C GLY A 474 -7.46 28.97 5.00
#